data_AF-A0A482D8S2-F1
#
_entry.id   AF-A0A482D8S2-F1
#
_cell.length_a   1.000
_cell.length_b   1.000
_cell.length_c   1.000
_cell.angle_alpha   90.00
_cell.angle_beta   90.00
_cell.angle_gamma   90.00
#
_symmetry.space_group_name_H-M   'P 1'
#
loop_
_entity.id
_entity.type
_entity.pdbx_description
1 polymer ?
#
loop_
_entity_poly.entity_id
_entity_poly.type
_entity_poly.pdbx_seq_one_letter_code
_entity_poly.pdbx_strand_id
1 'polypeptide(L)' 'MKEKKEEQNEVRLNFMVSKELRKNYKKHCINNDIDMSKRIRELMEMDLEGKI' A
#
# COMPACT_ATOMS: atom_id res chain seq x y z
N MET A 1 -32.93 -11.75 5.42
CA MET A 1 -32.10 -11.30 4.28
C MET A 1 -30.70 -11.85 4.52
N LYS A 2 -30.17 -12.69 3.61
CA LYS A 2 -28.81 -13.20 3.72
C LYS A 2 -27.88 -12.10 3.24
N GLU A 3 -27.12 -11.49 4.14
CA GLU A 3 -26.02 -10.61 3.79
C GLU A 3 -25.04 -11.41 2.93
N LYS A 4 -24.90 -11.03 1.67
CA LYS A 4 -23.83 -11.52 0.81
C LYS A 4 -22.52 -11.05 1.46
N LYS A 5 -21.75 -11.97 2.02
CA LYS A 5 -20.33 -11.73 2.27
C LYS A 5 -19.71 -11.47 0.91
N GLU A 6 -19.40 -10.22 0.61
CA GLU A 6 -18.45 -9.89 -0.45
C GLU A 6 -17.16 -10.63 -0.09
N GLU A 7 -16.74 -11.59 -0.93
CA GLU A 7 -15.40 -12.14 -0.86
C GLU A 7 -14.44 -10.96 -1.07
N GLN A 8 -13.88 -10.45 0.01
CA GLN A 8 -12.80 -9.48 -0.07
C GLN A 8 -11.63 -10.18 -0.77
N ASN A 9 -11.47 -9.93 -2.07
CA ASN A 9 -10.32 -10.37 -2.88
C ASN A 9 -9.02 -9.65 -2.46
N GLU A 10 -8.85 -9.40 -1.16
CA GLU A 10 -7.67 -8.79 -0.61
C GLU A 10 -6.61 -9.86 -0.33
N VAL A 11 -5.46 -9.73 -0.99
CA VAL A 11 -4.30 -10.60 -0.76
C VAL A 11 -3.28 -9.86 0.09
N ARG A 12 -2.78 -10.51 1.14
CA ARG A 12 -1.69 -9.96 1.96
C ARG A 12 -0.36 -10.12 1.23
N LEU A 13 0.30 -9.01 0.96
CA LEU A 13 1.66 -8.99 0.42
C LEU A 13 2.69 -8.79 1.54
N ASN A 14 3.69 -9.67 1.60
CA ASN A 14 4.85 -9.54 2.46
C ASN A 14 6.08 -9.37 1.58
N PHE A 15 6.82 -8.28 1.76
CA PHE A 15 8.04 -8.00 1.01
C PHE A 15 9.13 -7.51 1.95
N MET A 16 10.38 -7.75 1.57
CA MET A 16 11.55 -7.30 2.32
C MET A 16 12.03 -5.96 1.79
N VAL A 17 12.35 -5.06 2.71
CA VAL A 17 12.99 -3.76 2.41
C VAL A 17 14.14 -3.53 3.37
N SER A 18 15.08 -2.67 2.97
CA SER A 18 16.12 -2.22 3.88
C SER A 18 15.52 -1.43 5.05
N LYS A 19 16.19 -1.49 6.21
CA LYS A 19 15.78 -0.71 7.39
C LYS A 19 15.75 0.79 7.09
N GLU A 20 16.70 1.26 6.29
CA GLU A 20 16.80 2.66 5.87
C GLU A 20 15.62 3.07 5.00
N LEU A 21 15.28 2.27 3.97
CA LEU A 21 14.14 2.54 3.10
C LEU A 21 12.85 2.62 3.92
N ARG A 22 12.62 1.65 4.82
CA ARG A 22 11.44 1.66 5.69
C ARG A 22 11.37 2.93 6.55
N LYS A 23 12.49 3.38 7.11
CA LYS A 23 12.55 4.59 7.95
C LYS A 23 12.24 5.85 7.14
N ASN A 24 12.86 5.98 5.96
CA ASN A 24 12.67 7.14 5.09
C ASN A 24 11.24 7.19 4.54
N TYR A 25 10.71 6.05 4.10
CA TYR A 25 9.34 5.94 3.61
C TYR A 25 8.30 6.22 4.70
N LYS A 26 8.50 5.71 5.93
CA LYS A 26 7.61 6.02 7.06
C LYS A 26 7.58 7.51 7.37
N LYS A 27 8.74 8.18 7.37
CA LYS A 27 8.81 9.64 7.57
C LYS A 27 8.07 10.39 6.47
N HIS A 28 8.26 10.00 5.21
CA HIS A 28 7.52 10.58 4.09
C HIS A 28 6.01 10.45 4.28
N CYS A 29 5.52 9.27 4.65
CA CYS A 29 4.10 9.04 4.89
C CYS A 29 3.55 9.89 6.04
N ILE A 30 4.27 10.00 7.17
CA ILE A 30 3.88 10.85 8.30
C ILE A 30 3.83 12.33 7.89
N ASN A 31 4.83 12.82 7.17
CA ASN A 31 4.92 14.23 6.77
C ASN A 31 3.81 14.64 5.80
N ASN A 32 3.24 13.68 5.07
CA ASN A 32 2.18 13.94 4.09
C ASN A 32 0.79 13.52 4.60
N ASP A 33 0.68 13.05 5.85
CA ASP A 33 -0.57 12.52 6.44
C ASP A 33 -1.20 11.39 5.60
N ILE A 34 -0.38 10.46 5.11
CA ILE A 34 -0.82 9.31 4.30
C ILE A 34 -0.46 8.01 5.02
N ASP A 35 -1.37 7.04 5.01
CA ASP A 35 -1.09 5.68 5.48
C ASP A 35 -0.07 4.97 4.56
N MET A 36 0.90 4.29 5.16
CA MET A 36 1.94 3.58 4.41
C MET A 36 1.37 2.57 3.42
N SER A 37 0.37 1.80 3.83
CA SER A 37 -0.25 0.75 3.01
C SER A 37 -1.10 1.36 1.90
N LYS A 38 -1.74 2.50 2.16
CA LYS A 38 -2.43 3.28 1.11
C LYS A 38 -1.43 3.76 0.06
N ARG A 39 -0.32 4.36 0.46
CA ARG A 39 0.69 4.87 -0.47
C ARG A 39 1.36 3.76 -1.29
N ILE A 40 1.58 2.58 -0.70
CA ILE A 40 2.08 1.41 -1.44
C ILE A 40 1.09 0.99 -2.53
N ARG A 41 -0.21 0.95 -2.22
CA ARG A 41 -1.26 0.63 -3.21
C ARG A 41 -1.27 1.62 -4.37
N GLU A 42 -1.24 2.91 -4.07
CA GLU A 42 -1.18 3.96 -5.11
C GLU A 42 0.07 3.81 -6.00
N LEU A 43 1.23 3.51 -5.42
CA LEU A 43 2.46 3.26 -6.18
C LEU A 43 2.34 2.04 -7.10
N MET A 44 1.72 0.97 -6.61
CA MET A 44 1.47 -0.24 -7.42
C MET A 44 0.49 0.04 -8.57
N GLU A 45 -0.57 0.80 -8.32
CA GLU A 45 -1.52 1.22 -9.36
C GLU A 45 -0.84 2.09 -10.42
N MET A 46 -0.02 3.06 -10.01
CA MET A 46 0.74 3.91 -10.92
C MET A 46 1.71 3.12 -11.81
N ASP A 47 2.38 2.11 -11.23
CA ASP A 47 3.29 1.20 -11.95
C ASP A 47 2.53 0.38 -13.00
N LEU A 48 1.40 -0.23 -12.60
CA LEU A 48 0.56 -1.03 -13.50
C LEU A 48 -0.04 -0.20 -14.64
N GLU A 49 -0.29 1.08 -14.41
CA GLU A 49 -0.79 2.02 -15.41
C GLU A 49 0.32 2.64 -16.28
N GLY A 50 1.60 2.34 -16.01
CA GLY A 50 2.74 2.90 -16.74
C GLY A 50 2.95 4.40 -16.51
N LYS A 51 2.52 4.91 -15.35
CA LYS A 51 2.63 6.33 -14.97
C LYS A 51 3.90 6.65 -14.17
N ILE A 52 4.70 5.63 -13.85
CA ILE A 52 6.04 5.71 -13.26
C ILE A 52 6.99 4.73 -13.94
#